data_AF-A0A7V9ITY0-F1
#
_entry.id   AF-A0A7V9ITY0-F1
#
_cell.length_a   1.000
_cell.length_b   1.000
_cell.length_c   1.000
_cell.angle_alpha   90.00
_cell.angle_beta   90.00
_cell.angle_gamma   90.00
#
_symmetry.space_group_name_H-M   'P 1'
#
loop_
_entity.id
_entity.type
_entity.pdbx_description
1 polymer ?
#
loop_
_entity_poly.entity_id
_entity_poly.type
_entity_poly.pdbx_seq_one_letter_code
_entity_poly.pdbx_strand_id
1 'polypeptide(L)' 'PFMYVDAGTPNVDLEELRRLCPTLVLGRTVGAGHFHQLEVPDQVNAMIERFLVLAINDRRSSCRK' A
#
# COMPACT_ATOMS: atom_id res chain seq x y z
N PRO A 1 -3.62 7.56 -6.77
CA PRO A 1 -3.22 6.97 -5.47
C PRO A 1 -2.37 5.73 -5.73
N PHE A 2 -1.29 5.55 -4.97
CA PHE A 2 -0.31 4.47 -5.16
C PHE A 2 0.03 3.84 -3.81
N MET A 3 0.08 2.51 -3.76
CA MET A 3 0.40 1.75 -2.55
C MET A 3 1.55 0.79 -2.81
N TYR A 4 2.47 0.70 -1.85
CA TYR A 4 3.57 -0.26 -1.83
C TYR A 4 3.48 -1.09 -0.55
N VAL A 5 3.57 -2.42 -0.68
CA VAL A 5 3.52 -3.36 0.45
C VAL A 5 4.79 -4.20 0.48
N ASP A 6 5.44 -4.28 1.63
CA ASP A 6 6.64 -5.09 1.84
C ASP A 6 6.58 -5.95 3.11
N ALA A 7 7.61 -6.77 3.33
CA ALA A 7 7.73 -7.70 4.47
C ALA A 7 8.97 -7.46 5.35
N GLY A 8 9.38 -6.21 5.56
CA GLY A 8 10.58 -5.90 6.36
C GLY A 8 11.79 -5.51 5.53
N THR A 9 11.85 -6.00 4.29
CA THR A 9 12.96 -5.78 3.36
C THR A 9 12.44 -5.19 2.05
N PRO A 10 12.29 -3.86 1.94
CA PRO A 10 11.77 -3.23 0.74
C PRO A 10 12.78 -3.37 -0.40
N ASN A 11 12.29 -3.63 -1.61
CA ASN A 11 13.12 -3.77 -2.81
C ASN A 11 13.44 -2.42 -3.49
N VAL A 12 13.01 -1.32 -2.87
CA VAL A 12 13.09 0.04 -3.41
C VAL A 12 13.48 1.00 -2.29
N ASP A 13 14.10 2.11 -2.66
CA ASP A 13 14.31 3.23 -1.74
C ASP A 13 12.96 3.90 -1.44
N LEU A 14 12.46 3.70 -0.23
CA LEU A 14 11.17 4.22 0.21
C LEU A 14 11.17 5.74 0.36
N GLU A 15 12.31 6.36 0.67
CA GLU A 15 12.41 7.82 0.75
C GLU A 15 12.28 8.43 -0.64
N GLU A 16 13.02 7.89 -1.61
CA GLU A 16 12.95 8.38 -2.98
C GLU A 16 11.57 8.15 -3.60
N LEU A 17 10.99 6.97 -3.36
CA LEU A 17 9.62 6.67 -3.80
C LEU A 17 8.60 7.64 -3.19
N ARG A 18 8.80 8.05 -1.92
CA ARG A 18 7.95 9.04 -1.25
C ARG A 18 8.12 10.44 -1.83
N ARG A 19 9.33 10.82 -2.25
CA ARG A 19 9.58 12.10 -2.96
C ARG A 19 8.87 12.13 -4.30
N LEU A 20 8.97 11.05 -5.09
CA LEU A 20 8.34 10.95 -6.41
C LEU A 20 6.81 10.84 -6.34
N CYS A 21 6.30 10.19 -5.29
CA CYS A 21 4.86 10.05 -5.07
C CYS A 21 4.48 10.51 -3.64
N PRO A 22 4.18 11.81 -3.44
CA PRO A 22 3.80 12.33 -2.12
C PRO A 22 2.52 11.73 -1.53
N THR A 23 1.71 11.07 -2.35
CA THR A 23 0.47 10.36 -1.93
C THR A 23 0.68 8.86 -1.73
N LEU A 24 1.93 8.39 -1.69
CA LEU A 24 2.31 7.01 -1.42
C LEU A 24 1.68 6.48 -0.12
N VAL A 25 1.09 5.29 -0.17
CA VAL A 25 0.65 4.55 1.01
C VAL A 25 1.60 3.38 1.20
N LEU A 26 2.19 3.25 2.38
CA LEU A 26 3.07 2.13 2.73
C LEU A 26 2.32 1.13 3.59
N GLY A 27 2.37 -0.14 3.21
CA GLY A 27 1.93 -1.27 4.03
C GLY A 27 3.13 -2.16 4.35
N ARG A 28 3.16 -2.73 5.56
CA ARG A 28 4.20 -3.69 5.94
C ARG A 28 3.56 -4.88 6.64
N THR A 29 3.84 -6.07 6.11
CA THR A 29 3.46 -7.32 6.74
C THR A 29 4.46 -7.71 7.82
N VAL A 30 3.98 -8.43 8.83
CA VAL A 30 4.78 -8.92 9.96
C VAL A 30 4.69 -10.44 10.02
N GLY A 31 5.83 -11.08 10.32
CA GLY A 31 5.90 -12.54 10.46
C GLY A 31 5.94 -13.30 9.13
N ALA A 32 6.34 -12.64 8.04
CA ALA A 32 6.44 -13.23 6.72
C ALA A 32 7.67 -12.74 5.95
N GLY A 33 8.07 -13.48 4.91
CA GLY A 33 9.19 -13.15 4.03
C GLY A 33 8.76 -12.56 2.69
N HIS A 34 9.56 -12.83 1.64
CA HIS A 34 9.34 -12.30 0.29
C HIS A 34 7.96 -12.66 -0.28
N PHE A 35 7.42 -13.83 0.07
CA PHE A 35 6.11 -14.31 -0.40
C PHE A 35 5.00 -14.04 0.62
N HIS A 36 5.04 -12.90 1.29
CA HIS A 36 4.09 -12.53 2.35
C HIS A 36 2.62 -12.54 1.91
N GLN A 37 2.32 -12.38 0.62
CA GLN A 37 0.99 -12.56 0.06
C GLN A 37 0.47 -14.01 0.15
N LEU A 38 1.36 -15.00 0.24
CA LEU A 38 1.02 -16.42 0.42
C LEU A 38 1.10 -16.84 1.89
N GLU A 39 2.04 -16.27 2.66
CA GLU A 39 2.27 -16.63 4.06
C GLU A 39 1.27 -15.97 5.01
N VAL A 40 0.96 -14.69 4.79
CA VAL A 40 0.05 -13.88 5.61
C VAL A 40 -0.99 -13.15 4.75
N PRO A 41 -1.78 -13.87 3.95
CA PRO A 41 -2.73 -13.28 3.00
C PRO A 41 -3.72 -12.34 3.69
N ASP A 42 -4.13 -12.62 4.93
CA ASP A 42 -5.07 -11.81 5.68
C ASP A 42 -4.55 -10.38 5.93
N GLN A 43 -3.25 -10.23 6.20
CA GLN A 43 -2.64 -8.91 6.39
C GLN A 43 -2.62 -8.12 5.08
N VAL A 44 -2.21 -8.78 3.98
CA VAL A 44 -2.10 -8.14 2.67
C VAL A 44 -3.48 -7.74 2.14
N ASN A 45 -4.45 -8.64 2.22
CA ASN A 45 -5.80 -8.40 1.73
C ASN A 45 -6.50 -7.27 2.49
N ALA A 46 -6.40 -7.24 3.83
CA ALA A 46 -6.97 -6.17 4.64
C ALA A 46 -6.41 -4.78 4.26
N MET A 47 -5.11 -4.70 3.96
CA MET A 47 -4.47 -3.46 3.52
C MET A 47 -4.97 -3.02 2.13
N ILE A 48 -5.06 -3.95 1.17
CA ILE A 48 -5.55 -3.68 -0.19
C ILE A 48 -7.01 -3.21 -0.14
N GLU A 49 -7.87 -3.91 0.60
CA GLU A 49 -9.29 -3.54 0.75
C GLU A 49 -9.43 -2.11 1.27
N ARG A 50 -8.70 -1.77 2.34
CA ARG A 50 -8.73 -0.42 2.91
C ARG A 50 -8.24 0.63 1.91
N PHE A 51 -7.17 0.33 1.19
CA PHE A 51 -6.63 1.24 0.17
C PHE A 51 -7.64 1.51 -0.95
N LEU A 52 -8.32 0.47 -1.45
CA LEU A 52 -9.33 0.62 -2.51
C LEU A 52 -10.51 1.48 -2.06
N VAL A 53 -10.99 1.30 -0.83
CA VAL A 53 -12.07 2.14 -0.27
C VAL A 53 -11.65 3.61 -0.23
N LEU A 54 -10.44 3.92 0.26
CA LEU A 54 -9.94 5.29 0.32
C LEU A 54 -9.71 5.88 -1.08
N ALA A 55 -9.09 5.13 -1.98
CA ALA A 55 -8.80 5.56 -3.35
C ALA A 55 -10.06 5.83 -4.18
N ILE A 56 -11.10 5.01 -4.02
CA ILE A 56 -12.39 5.23 -4.70
C ILE A 56 -13.10 6.46 -4.15
N ASN A 57 -13.10 6.64 -2.83
CA ASN A 57 -13.74 7.79 -2.19
C ASN A 57 -13.06 9.09 -2.58
N ASP A 58 -11.73 9.12 -2.61
CA ASP A 58 -10.93 10.29 -3.03
C ASP A 58 -11.27 10.75 -4.46
N ARG A 59 -11.38 9.80 -5.41
CA ARG A 59 -11.80 10.10 -6.79
C ARG A 59 -13.22 10.67 -6.87
N ARG A 60 -14.14 10.18 -6.04
CA ARG A 60 -15.53 10.68 -6.00
C ARG A 60 -15.61 12.10 -5.43
N SER A 61 -14.78 12.43 -4.44
CA SER A 61 -14.70 13.81 -3.92
C SER A 61 -14.09 14.79 -4.91
N SER A 62 -13.16 14.35 -5.77
CA SER A 62 -12.56 15.21 -6.80
C SER A 62 -13.51 15.54 -7.95
N CYS A 63 -14.48 14.69 -8.29
CA CYS A 63 -15.46 14.96 -9.36
C CYS A 63 -16.65 15.81 -8.88
N ARG A 64 -16.83 15.97 -7.57
CA ARG A 64 -17.95 16.71 -6.97
C ARG A 64 -17.64 18.18 -6.71
N LYS A 65 -16.40 18.61 -6.99
CA LYS A 65 -15.95 20.00 -6.99
C LYS A 65 -15.82 20.47 -8.43
#